data_AF-A0A8C8YNC4-F1
#
_entry.id   AF-A0A8C8YNC4-F1
#
_cell.length_a   1.000
_cell.length_b   1.000
_cell.length_c   1.000
_cell.angle_alpha   90.00
_cell.angle_beta   90.00
_cell.angle_gamma   90.00
#
_symmetry.space_group_name_H-M   'P 1'
#
loop_
_entity.id
_entity.type
_entity.pdbx_description
1 polymer ?
#
loop_
_entity_poly.entity_id
_entity_poly.type
_entity_poly.pdbx_seq_one_letter_code
_entity_poly.pdbx_strand_id
1 'polypeptide(L)'
;MDAAMLLDPRVEDWLLMSSPLPQTIILGLYVYFVTSLGPKLMENRKPFELKRAMITYNVFIVLLSVYMCYEASVFSIPNGRILPESSCLCHYGFCYDYEGNL
;
A
#
# COMPACT_ATOMS: atom_id res chain seq x y z
N MET A 1 -3.49 -4.93 23.65
CA MET A 1 -2.94 -5.12 22.30
C MET A 1 -4.12 -5.60 21.45
N ASP A 2 -5.09 -4.74 21.18
CA ASP A 2 -6.43 -5.16 20.72
C ASP A 2 -7.00 -4.10 19.76
N ALA A 3 -6.49 -4.08 18.53
CA ALA A 3 -6.97 -3.19 17.46
C ALA A 3 -7.90 -3.92 16.46
N ALA A 4 -8.50 -5.05 16.85
CA ALA A 4 -9.28 -5.91 15.96
C ALA A 4 -10.77 -5.51 15.80
N MET A 5 -11.28 -4.49 16.51
CA MET A 5 -12.73 -4.29 16.61
C MET A 5 -13.37 -3.35 15.56
N LEU A 6 -12.58 -2.72 14.68
CA LEU A 6 -13.09 -1.92 13.55
C LEU A 6 -12.55 -2.45 12.21
N LEU A 7 -12.47 -3.77 12.01
CA LEU A 7 -12.15 -4.34 10.71
C LEU A 7 -13.39 -4.40 9.82
N ASP A 8 -13.27 -3.89 8.60
CA ASP A 8 -14.27 -4.06 7.55
C ASP A 8 -14.26 -5.55 7.09
N PRO A 9 -15.38 -6.29 7.20
CA PRO A 9 -15.44 -7.71 6.84
C PRO A 9 -15.13 -7.97 5.35
N ARG A 10 -15.16 -6.94 4.50
CA ARG A 10 -14.84 -7.06 3.06
C ARG A 10 -13.35 -7.32 2.78
N VAL A 11 -12.47 -6.98 3.72
CA VAL A 11 -11.01 -7.08 3.54
C VAL A 11 -10.36 -8.17 4.41
N GLU A 12 -11.16 -8.95 5.14
CA GLU A 12 -10.68 -9.97 6.09
C GLU A 12 -9.87 -11.09 5.40
N ASP A 13 -10.28 -11.48 4.20
CA ASP A 13 -9.64 -12.54 3.40
C ASP A 13 -8.38 -12.06 2.64
N TRP A 14 -8.02 -10.78 2.73
CA TRP A 14 -6.87 -10.25 2.02
C TRP A 14 -5.56 -10.66 2.69
N LEU A 15 -4.56 -10.98 1.86
CA LEU A 15 -3.23 -11.33 2.34
C LEU A 15 -2.68 -10.21 3.23
N LEU A 16 -2.19 -10.59 4.43
CA LEU A 16 -1.69 -9.71 5.49
C LEU A 16 -2.72 -8.87 6.26
N MET A 17 -4.03 -8.99 5.99
CA MET A 17 -5.06 -8.18 6.65
C MET A 17 -5.70 -8.85 7.88
N SER A 18 -5.56 -10.18 8.03
CA SER A 18 -6.20 -10.93 9.12
C SER A 18 -5.66 -10.57 10.52
N SER A 19 -4.41 -10.11 10.62
CA SER A 19 -3.81 -9.70 11.89
C SER A 19 -2.61 -8.77 11.64
N PRO A 20 -2.32 -7.79 12.52
CA PRO A 20 -1.10 -6.99 12.43
C PRO A 20 0.18 -7.78 12.77
N LEU A 21 0.04 -8.98 13.35
CA LEU A 21 1.16 -9.86 13.73
C LEU A 21 2.01 -10.33 12.53
N PRO A 22 1.45 -10.91 11.44
CA PRO A 22 2.25 -11.29 10.26
C PRO A 22 3.02 -10.11 9.65
N GLN A 23 2.41 -8.93 9.56
CA GLN A 23 3.10 -7.73 9.05
C GLN A 23 4.28 -7.33 9.94
N THR A 24 4.09 -7.28 11.26
CA THR A 24 5.16 -6.91 12.20
C THR A 24 6.34 -7.89 12.20
N ILE A 25 6.08 -9.19 12.04
CA ILE A 25 7.12 -10.20 11.91
C ILE A 25 7.97 -9.96 10.66
N ILE A 26 7.33 -9.71 9.51
CA ILE A 26 8.04 -9.47 8.24
C ILE A 26 8.93 -8.22 8.34
N LEU A 27 8.41 -7.13 8.91
CA LEU A 27 9.17 -5.90 9.11
C LEU A 27 10.33 -6.09 10.10
N GLY A 28 10.11 -6.83 11.19
CA GLY A 28 11.16 -7.17 12.15
C GLY A 28 12.30 -7.96 11.51
N LEU A 29 11.96 -8.97 10.70
CA LEU A 29 12.94 -9.75 9.95
C LEU A 29 13.70 -8.90 8.93
N TYR A 30 13.00 -8.00 8.21
CA TYR A 30 13.64 -7.06 7.28
C TYR A 30 14.67 -6.16 7.97
N VAL A 31 14.29 -5.54 9.09
CA VAL A 31 15.18 -4.65 9.86
C VAL A 31 16.39 -5.41 10.40
N TYR A 32 16.17 -6.62 10.94
CA TYR A 32 17.26 -7.48 11.41
C TYR A 32 18.24 -7.85 10.28
N PHE A 33 17.70 -8.23 9.13
CA PHE A 33 18.49 -8.61 7.96
C PHE A 33 19.33 -7.43 7.45
N VAL A 34 18.72 -6.26 7.23
CA VAL A 34 19.42 -5.10 6.66
C VAL A 34 20.43 -4.46 7.62
N THR A 35 20.16 -4.50 8.92
CA THR A 35 21.01 -3.80 9.93
C THR A 35 22.16 -4.67 10.42
N SER A 36 21.93 -5.97 10.62
CA SER A 36 22.92 -6.84 11.26
C SER A 36 23.56 -7.83 10.29
N LEU A 37 22.74 -8.51 9.48
CA LEU A 37 23.22 -9.56 8.58
C LEU A 37 23.84 -8.99 7.29
N GLY A 38 23.23 -7.96 6.74
CA GLY A 38 23.68 -7.27 5.52
C GLY A 38 25.11 -6.73 5.63
N PRO A 39 25.42 -5.87 6.62
CA PRO A 39 26.76 -5.28 6.76
C PRO A 39 27.84 -6.33 7.03
N LYS A 40 27.56 -7.35 7.87
CA LYS A 40 28.48 -8.46 8.14
C LYS A 40 28.82 -9.27 6.88
N LEU A 41 27.85 -9.48 5.99
CA LEU A 41 28.09 -10.21 4.75
C LEU A 41 28.82 -9.37 3.69
N MET A 42 28.66 -8.05 3.73
CA MET A 42 29.26 -7.10 2.78
C MET A 42 30.67 -6.63 3.16
N GLU A 43 31.12 -6.85 4.41
CA GLU A 43 32.42 -6.41 4.91
C GLU A 43 33.61 -6.98 4.11
N ASN A 44 33.50 -8.22 3.61
CA ASN A 44 34.59 -8.92 2.91
C ASN A 44 34.34 -9.09 1.39
N ARG A 45 33.39 -8.36 0.81
CA ARG A 45 32.97 -8.54 -0.60
C ARG A 45 32.89 -7.19 -1.32
N LYS A 46 33.35 -7.16 -2.58
CA LYS A 46 33.21 -5.99 -3.46
C LYS A 46 31.72 -5.67 -3.69
N PRO A 47 31.35 -4.39 -3.86
CA PRO A 47 29.96 -4.01 -4.08
C PRO A 47 29.39 -4.67 -5.33
N PHE A 48 28.16 -5.17 -5.23
CA PHE A 48 27.46 -5.79 -6.35
C PHE A 48 27.05 -4.74 -7.39
N GLU A 49 27.44 -4.93 -8.65
CA GLU A 49 26.97 -4.10 -9.77
C GLU A 49 25.52 -4.49 -10.15
N LEU A 50 24.55 -4.04 -9.34
CA LEU A 50 23.12 -4.29 -9.53
C LEU A 50 22.44 -3.27 -10.46
N LYS A 51 23.19 -2.56 -11.31
CA LYS A 51 22.68 -1.47 -12.14
C LYS A 51 21.44 -1.85 -12.96
N ARG A 52 21.48 -3.02 -13.61
CA ARG A 52 20.33 -3.51 -14.40
C ARG A 52 19.11 -3.78 -13.53
N ALA A 53 19.30 -4.43 -12.39
CA ALA A 53 18.21 -4.71 -11.45
C ALA A 53 17.60 -3.43 -10.88
N MET A 54 18.42 -2.43 -10.55
CA MET A 54 17.96 -1.13 -10.04
C MET A 54 17.14 -0.37 -11.10
N ILE A 55 17.60 -0.36 -12.36
CA ILE A 55 16.86 0.27 -13.47
C ILE A 55 15.50 -0.43 -13.65
N THR A 56 15.47 -1.76 -13.72
CA THR A 56 14.22 -2.53 -13.87
C THR A 56 13.25 -2.27 -12.71
N TYR A 57 13.75 -2.24 -11.48
CA TYR A 57 12.95 -1.97 -10.29
C TYR A 57 12.30 -0.58 -10.32
N ASN A 58 13.08 0.46 -10.65
CA ASN A 58 12.57 1.82 -10.73
C ASN A 58 11.50 1.97 -11.83
N VAL A 59 11.71 1.37 -13.00
CA VAL A 59 10.71 1.38 -14.09
C VAL A 59 9.43 0.67 -13.65
N PHE A 60 9.55 -0.49 -13.00
CA PHE A 60 8.40 -1.24 -12.52
C PHE A 60 7.57 -0.43 -11.50
N ILE A 61 8.24 0.24 -10.55
CA ILE A 61 7.55 1.10 -9.58
C ILE A 61 6.86 2.27 -10.25
N VAL A 62 7.50 2.96 -11.19
CA VAL A 62 6.87 4.08 -11.91
C VAL A 62 5.61 3.62 -12.66
N LEU A 63 5.66 2.47 -13.33
CA LEU A 63 4.49 1.88 -14.00
C LEU A 63 3.38 1.55 -13.01
N LEU A 64 3.70 0.94 -11.87
CA LEU A 64 2.73 0.65 -10.82
C LEU A 64 2.13 1.92 -10.22
N SER A 65 2.94 2.95 -9.98
CA SER A 65 2.46 4.25 -9.48
C SER A 65 1.52 4.92 -10.47
N VAL A 66 1.85 4.92 -11.77
CA VAL A 66 0.96 5.45 -12.82
C VAL A 66 -0.36 4.68 -12.87
N TYR A 67 -0.32 3.34 -12.76
CA TYR A 67 -1.53 2.52 -12.71
C TYR A 67 -2.41 2.85 -11.50
N MET A 68 -1.83 2.90 -10.29
CA MET A 68 -2.56 3.27 -9.08
C MET A 68 -3.13 4.70 -9.16
N CYS A 69 -2.37 5.65 -9.71
CA CYS A 69 -2.85 7.01 -9.95
C CYS A 69 -3.99 7.07 -10.97
N TYR A 70 -3.94 6.26 -12.03
CA TYR A 70 -5.02 6.18 -13.02
C TYR A 70 -6.30 5.66 -12.38
N GLU A 71 -6.27 4.50 -11.73
CA GLU A 71 -7.42 3.93 -11.02
C GLU A 71 -7.98 4.90 -9.97
N ALA A 72 -7.10 5.52 -9.17
CA ALA A 72 -7.50 6.51 -8.17
C ALA A 72 -8.12 7.76 -8.81
N SER A 73 -7.58 8.24 -9.94
CA SER A 73 -8.13 9.40 -10.66
C SER A 73 -9.47 9.09 -11.32
N VAL A 74 -9.63 7.92 -11.94
CA VAL A 74 -10.89 7.48 -12.55
C VAL A 74 -11.97 7.30 -11.46
N PHE A 75 -11.60 6.72 -10.32
CA PHE A 75 -12.47 6.64 -9.16
C PHE A 75 -12.85 8.04 -8.61
N SER A 76 -11.89 8.97 -8.58
CA SER A 76 -12.07 10.31 -7.99
C SER A 76 -12.68 11.34 -8.93
N ILE A 77 -12.77 11.09 -10.24
CA ILE A 77 -13.44 11.99 -11.20
C ILE A 77 -14.92 11.59 -11.22
N PRO A 78 -15.83 12.31 -10.53
CA PRO A 78 -17.24 12.17 -10.85
C PRO A 78 -17.39 12.72 -12.27
N ASN A 79 -18.08 11.99 -13.13
CA ASN A 79 -18.44 12.44 -14.48
C ASN A 79 -18.88 13.92 -14.47
N GLY A 80 -17.95 14.82 -14.83
CA GLY A 80 -18.16 16.22 -15.16
C GLY A 80 -19.00 17.10 -14.24
N ARG A 81 -18.72 17.20 -12.92
CA ARG A 81 -19.25 18.31 -12.11
C ARG A 81 -18.25 18.86 -11.08
N ILE A 82 -17.81 20.11 -11.32
CA ILE A 82 -17.45 21.06 -10.26
C ILE A 82 -18.74 21.27 -9.44
N LEU A 83 -18.88 20.60 -8.29
CA LEU A 83 -19.92 20.96 -7.31
C LEU A 83 -19.24 21.61 -6.10
N PRO A 84 -19.63 22.86 -5.77
CA PRO A 84 -19.10 23.59 -4.64
C PRO A 84 -19.58 22.97 -3.33
N GLU A 85 -18.68 23.01 -2.35
CA GLU A 85 -18.91 23.00 -0.89
C GLU A 85 -20.25 22.39 -0.42
N SER A 86 -20.17 21.15 0.07
CA SER A 86 -21.14 20.36 0.85
C SER A 86 -21.72 19.12 0.13
N SER A 87 -21.44 17.95 0.73
CA SER A 87 -22.14 16.67 0.57
C SER A 87 -21.58 15.60 -0.38
N CYS A 88 -20.25 15.47 -0.51
CA CYS A 88 -19.60 14.18 -0.80
C CYS A 88 -18.19 14.22 -0.21
N LEU A 89 -18.05 13.91 1.10
CA LEU A 89 -16.76 13.52 1.64
C LEU A 89 -16.48 12.11 1.11
N CYS A 90 -15.81 12.03 -0.02
CA CYS A 90 -15.20 10.82 -0.53
C CYS A 90 -14.06 10.43 0.43
N HIS A 91 -14.41 9.83 1.57
CA HIS A 91 -13.46 9.19 2.46
C HIS A 91 -13.39 7.72 2.02
N TYR A 92 -12.28 7.34 1.37
CA TYR A 92 -12.00 5.96 0.93
C TYR A 92 -13.05 5.32 0.00
N GLY A 93 -13.08 5.66 -1.30
CA GLY A 93 -13.45 4.61 -2.27
C GLY A 93 -14.93 4.18 -2.36
N PHE A 94 -15.85 4.69 -1.54
CA PHE A 94 -17.24 4.22 -1.51
C PHE A 94 -18.25 5.36 -1.67
N CYS A 95 -19.14 5.23 -2.68
CA CYS A 95 -20.40 5.98 -2.73
C CYS A 95 -21.41 5.29 -1.81
N TYR A 96 -21.77 5.91 -0.70
CA TYR A 96 -22.98 5.56 0.05
C TYR A 96 -24.11 6.47 -0.41
N ASP A 97 -25.24 5.88 -0.79
CA ASP A 97 -26.49 6.62 -0.99
C ASP A 97 -27.00 7.13 0.37
N TYR A 98 -27.50 8.37 0.43
CA TYR A 98 -27.91 9.07 1.65
C TYR A 98 -29.26 8.54 2.22
N GLU A 99 -29.63 7.30 1.92
CA GLU A 99 -30.86 6.63 2.36
C GLU A 99 -30.64 5.31 3.11
N GLY A 100 -29.45 5.10 3.70
CA GLY A 100 -29.26 4.23 4.87
C GLY A 100 -30.03 2.90 4.90
N ASN A 101 -30.01 2.13 3.81
CA ASN A 101 -30.64 0.81 3.75
C ASN A 101 -29.72 -0.22 3.11
N LEU A 102 -29.74 -1.44 3.64
CA LEU A 102 -28.88 -2.57 3.26
C LEU A 102 -29.12 -3.03 1.82
#